data_AF-A0A3S0VHQ3-F1
#
_entry.id   AF-A0A3S0VHQ3-F1
#
_cell.length_a   1.000
_cell.length_b   1.000
_cell.length_c   1.000
_cell.angle_alpha   90.00
_cell.angle_beta   90.00
_cell.angle_gamma   90.00
#
_symmetry.space_group_name_H-M   'P 1'
#
loop_
_entity.id
_entity.type
_entity.pdbx_description
1 polymer ?
#
loop_
_entity_poly.entity_id
_entity_poly.type
_entity_poly.pdbx_seq_one_letter_code
_entity_poly.pdbx_strand_id
1 'polypeptide(L)' 'MSGARPHTGEPPARLYEAILHLRRLGHQVRKHENGARQHVLDGAVVSEAMLMELAMTRFRRTARAKAM' A
#
# COMPACT_ATOMS: atom_id res chain seq x y z
N MET A 1 10.28 22.93 9.16
CA MET A 1 8.89 22.83 9.65
C MET A 1 8.10 22.01 8.65
N SER A 2 7.50 20.92 9.12
CA SER A 2 6.79 19.91 8.34
C SER A 2 5.60 20.49 7.59
N GLY A 3 5.68 20.54 6.26
CA GLY A 3 4.55 20.83 5.38
C GLY A 3 4.06 19.54 4.75
N ALA A 4 3.22 18.79 5.47
CA ALA A 4 2.45 17.69 4.87
C ALA A 4 1.45 18.30 3.88
N ARG A 5 1.83 18.40 2.60
CA ARG A 5 0.91 18.83 1.55
C ARG A 5 -0.16 17.75 1.40
N PRO A 6 -1.47 18.08 1.46
CA PRO A 6 -2.50 17.12 1.15
C PRO A 6 -2.44 16.90 -0.36
N HIS A 7 -1.84 15.79 -0.80
CA HIS A 7 -1.92 15.36 -2.19
C HIS A 7 -3.34 14.85 -2.45
N THR A 8 -4.21 15.79 -2.79
CA THR A 8 -5.62 15.60 -3.17
C THR A 8 -5.73 15.39 -4.67
N GLY A 9 -4.91 14.49 -5.22
CA GLY A 9 -4.90 14.12 -6.64
C GLY A 9 -4.27 12.76 -6.81
N GLU A 10 -4.92 11.91 -7.61
CA GLU A 10 -4.45 10.61 -8.11
C GLU A 10 -4.58 9.40 -7.15
N PRO A 11 -5.78 8.78 -7.10
CA PRO A 11 -5.94 7.40 -6.62
C PRO A 11 -4.88 6.41 -7.17
N PRO A 12 -4.46 6.47 -8.46
CA PRO A 12 -3.48 5.53 -9.00
C PRO A 12 -2.07 5.69 -8.42
N ALA A 13 -1.64 6.93 -8.15
CA ALA A 13 -0.29 7.22 -7.65
C ALA A 13 -0.09 6.65 -6.24
N ARG A 14 -1.08 6.84 -5.36
CA ARG A 14 -1.05 6.27 -4.00
C ARG A 14 -1.11 4.74 -4.00
N LEU A 15 -1.84 4.15 -4.94
CA LEU A 15 -1.93 2.69 -5.07
C LEU A 15 -0.58 2.11 -5.46
N TYR A 16 0.06 2.75 -6.43
CA TYR A 16 1.39 2.38 -6.86
C TYR A 16 2.41 2.46 -5.72
N GLU A 17 2.40 3.54 -4.94
CA GLU A 17 3.25 3.67 -3.75
C GLU A 17 2.98 2.59 -2.70
N ALA A 18 1.71 2.26 -2.44
CA ALA A 18 1.33 1.19 -1.53
C ALA A 18 1.85 -0.18 -2.00
N ILE A 19 1.71 -0.48 -3.30
CA ILE A 19 2.25 -1.71 -3.92
C ILE A 19 3.77 -1.77 -3.76
N LEU A 20 4.48 -0.68 -4.08
CA LEU A 20 5.92 -0.60 -3.92
C LEU A 20 6.35 -0.80 -2.47
N HIS A 21 5.61 -0.23 -1.52
CA HIS A 21 5.91 -0.37 -0.10
C HIS A 21 5.79 -1.82 0.36
N LEU A 22 4.68 -2.49 0.02
CA LEU A 22 4.45 -3.90 0.35
C LEU A 22 5.56 -4.78 -0.24
N ARG A 23 5.99 -4.52 -1.49
CA ARG A 23 7.12 -5.22 -2.11
C ARG A 23 8.44 -5.00 -1.37
N ARG A 24 8.73 -3.78 -0.91
CA ARG A 24 9.93 -3.50 -0.10
C ARG A 24 9.91 -4.22 1.25
N LEU A 25 8.73 -4.50 1.79
CA LEU A 25 8.56 -5.32 3.00
C LEU A 25 8.67 -6.83 2.75
N GLY A 26 8.86 -7.25 1.49
CA GLY A 26 8.99 -8.66 1.10
C GLY A 26 7.69 -9.30 0.63
N HIS A 27 6.59 -8.56 0.54
CA HIS A 27 5.31 -9.11 0.07
C HIS A 27 5.26 -9.19 -1.46
N GLN A 28 4.66 -10.25 -1.99
CA GLN A 28 4.42 -10.42 -3.41
C GLN A 28 3.05 -9.84 -3.80
N VAL A 29 3.07 -8.75 -4.57
CA VAL A 29 1.85 -8.09 -5.06
C VAL A 29 1.69 -8.23 -6.56
N ARG A 30 0.57 -8.82 -7.00
CA ARG A 30 0.18 -8.98 -8.42
C ARG A 30 -1.18 -8.33 -8.67
N LYS A 31 -1.47 -7.95 -9.91
CA LYS A 31 -2.84 -7.55 -10.32
C LYS A 31 -3.68 -8.81 -10.49
N HIS A 32 -4.94 -8.76 -10.06
CA HIS A 32 -5.89 -9.83 -10.33
C HIS A 32 -6.44 -9.66 -11.76
N GLU A 33 -6.33 -10.69 -12.60
CA GLU A 33 -6.67 -10.60 -14.03
C GLU A 33 -8.17 -10.34 -14.28
N ASN A 34 -9.04 -10.73 -13.35
CA ASN A 34 -10.50 -10.68 -13.51
C ASN A 34 -11.20 -9.62 -12.65
N GLY A 35 -10.45 -8.80 -11.89
CA GLY A 35 -11.04 -7.81 -10.98
C GLY A 35 -10.44 -6.43 -11.20
N ALA A 36 -11.24 -5.51 -11.76
CA ALA A 36 -10.80 -4.13 -12.08
C ALA A 36 -10.20 -3.36 -10.88
N ARG A 37 -10.39 -3.84 -9.64
CA ARG A 37 -9.88 -3.26 -8.38
C ARG A 37 -9.43 -4.32 -7.37
N GLN A 38 -8.95 -5.46 -7.84
CA GLN A 38 -8.46 -6.56 -7.00
C GLN A 38 -6.99 -6.84 -7.27
N HIS A 39 -6.28 -7.18 -6.21
CA HIS A 39 -4.86 -7.52 -6.22
C HIS A 39 -4.66 -8.84 -5.51
N VAL A 40 -3.60 -9.55 -5.87
CA VAL A 40 -3.14 -10.73 -5.13
C VAL A 40 -1.96 -10.31 -4.27
N LEU A 41 -2.08 -10.45 -2.95
CA LEU A 41 -1.04 -10.21 -1.96
C LEU A 41 -0.67 -11.55 -1.33
N ASP A 42 0.57 -12.02 -1.56
CA ASP A 42 1.08 -13.30 -1.04
C ASP A 42 0.17 -14.51 -1.33
N GLY A 43 -0.49 -14.50 -2.48
CA GLY A 43 -1.43 -15.55 -2.90
C GLY A 43 -2.89 -15.32 -2.48
N ALA A 44 -3.19 -14.32 -1.64
CA ALA A 44 -4.55 -13.97 -1.23
C ALA A 44 -5.12 -12.83 -2.09
N VAL A 45 -6.37 -12.97 -2.55
CA VAL A 45 -7.08 -11.89 -3.27
C VAL A 45 -7.53 -10.84 -2.27
N VAL A 46 -7.12 -9.60 -2.47
CA VAL A 46 -7.47 -8.43 -1.67
C VAL A 46 -8.03 -7.32 -2.54
N SER A 47 -8.94 -6.51 -2.00
CA SER A 47 -9.41 -5.31 -2.68
C SER A 47 -8.33 -4.23 -2.69
N GLU A 48 -8.41 -3.31 -3.65
CA GLU A 48 -7.54 -2.12 -3.72
C GLU A 48 -7.56 -1.31 -2.40
N ALA A 49 -8.73 -1.12 -1.80
CA ALA A 49 -8.88 -0.41 -0.53
C ALA A 49 -8.17 -1.14 0.63
N MET A 50 -8.31 -2.47 0.70
CA MET A 50 -7.64 -3.28 1.72
C MET A 50 -6.11 -3.26 1.51
N LEU A 51 -5.64 -3.33 0.26
CA LEU A 51 -4.22 -3.24 -0.06
C LEU A 51 -3.63 -1.91 0.42
N MET A 52 -4.35 -0.81 0.18
CA MET A 52 -3.99 0.53 0.64
C MET A 52 -3.96 0.61 2.17
N GLU A 53 -4.99 0.10 2.84
CA GLU A 53 -5.07 0.07 4.29
C GLU A 53 -3.93 -0.72 4.92
N LEU A 54 -3.58 -1.89 4.35
CA LEU A 54 -2.47 -2.71 4.80
C LEU A 54 -1.13 -2.00 4.66
N ALA A 55 -0.90 -1.33 3.53
CA ALA A 55 0.31 -0.54 3.31
C ALA A 55 0.43 0.61 4.32
N MET A 56 -0.66 1.35 4.57
CA MET A 56 -0.68 2.50 5.50
C MET A 56 -0.63 2.09 6.98
N THR A 57 -1.30 0.99 7.35
CA THR A 57 -1.33 0.49 8.74
C THR A 57 0.02 -0.08 9.13
N ARG A 58 0.67 -0.83 8.23
CA ARG A 58 1.99 -1.40 8.50
C ARG A 58 3.07 -0.32 8.57
N PHE A 59 2.94 0.76 7.78
CA PHE A 59 3.81 1.94 7.86
C PHE A 59 3.86 2.55 9.27
N ARG A 60 2.71 2.67 9.96
CA ARG A 60 2.67 3.19 11.33
C ARG A 60 3.44 2.30 12.32
N ARG A 61 3.44 0.98 12.11
CA ARG A 61 4.11 0.03 13.00
C ARG A 61 5.63 0.01 12.78
N THR A 62 6.10 -0.01 11.53
CA THR A 62 7.53 0.06 11.22
C THR A 62 8.13 1.44 11.52
N ALA A 63 7.39 2.53 11.30
CA ALA A 63 7.84 3.87 11.68
C ALA A 63 8.03 4.01 13.20
N ARG A 64 7.16 3.37 14.01
CA ARG A 64 7.32 3.33 15.47
C ARG A 64 8.47 2.43 15.91
N ALA A 65 8.67 1.29 15.25
CA ALA A 65 9.75 0.35 15.58
C ALA A 65 11.16 0.88 15.24
N LYS A 66 11.27 1.83 14.30
CA LYS A 66 12.54 2.47 13.91
C LYS A 66 12.83 3.78 14.68
N ALA A 67 11.90 4.23 15.52
CA ALA A 67 12.02 5.43 16.35
C ALA A 67 12.43 5.12 17.81
N MET A 68 12.83 3.88 18.09
CA MET A 68 13.51 3.41 19.30
C MET A 68 14.91 2.95 18.91
#